data_AF-A0AAD8KHW9-F1
#
_entry.id   AF-A0AAD8KHW9-F1
#
_cell.length_a   1.000
_cell.length_b   1.000
_cell.length_c   1.000
_cell.angle_alpha   90.00
_cell.angle_beta   90.00
_cell.angle_gamma   90.00
#
_symmetry.space_group_name_H-M   'P 1'
#
loop_
_entity.id
_entity.type
_entity.pdbx_description
1 polymer ?
#
loop_
_entity_poly.entity_id
_entity_poly.type
_entity_poly.pdbx_seq_one_letter_code
_entity_poly.pdbx_strand_id
1 'polypeptide(L)'
;MANLPKQPHILIIPFPAQGHMLPLLDLTHHLATHGLTITILVTPKNLPIINPILSSSPNIHSFVLPFPHHPALPAGVENVKDIGNHGNISIVKSLANLQTPIIEWFNSHSNPPVAIIYDFFLGWTQHLSNKLGIHRICFFSSGAFLISVLGYAMRNISSVRSNKTMTVFHDLPDSPSFAWEHLPSLVRAYKESDPDWEFIVDGHIANESSELGLGCEHF
;
A
#
# COMPACT_ATOMS: atom_id res chain seq x y z
N MET A 1 -18.19 -31.32 -20.04
CA MET A 1 -17.26 -31.32 -18.89
C MET A 1 -17.65 -30.16 -18.00
N ALA A 2 -18.04 -30.40 -16.75
CA ALA A 2 -18.40 -29.32 -15.84
C ALA A 2 -17.15 -28.47 -15.58
N ASN A 3 -17.24 -27.16 -15.84
CA ASN A 3 -16.18 -26.21 -15.57
C ASN A 3 -16.05 -26.13 -14.04
N LEU A 4 -15.01 -26.74 -13.45
CA LEU A 4 -14.76 -26.62 -12.03
C LEU A 4 -14.68 -25.13 -11.66
N PRO A 5 -15.31 -24.69 -10.57
CA PRO A 5 -15.23 -23.29 -10.17
C PRO A 5 -13.77 -22.93 -9.94
N LYS A 6 -13.30 -21.87 -10.61
CA LYS A 6 -11.94 -21.37 -10.42
C LYS A 6 -11.79 -20.87 -8.98
N GLN A 7 -10.70 -21.25 -8.33
CA GLN A 7 -10.38 -20.73 -7.00
C GLN A 7 -10.26 -19.20 -7.07
N PRO A 8 -10.83 -18.46 -6.10
CA PRO A 8 -10.66 -17.01 -6.04
C PRO A 8 -9.17 -16.66 -6.00
N HIS A 9 -8.77 -15.71 -6.84
CA HIS A 9 -7.39 -15.28 -6.98
C HIS A 9 -7.22 -13.87 -6.42
N ILE A 10 -6.24 -13.67 -5.53
CA ILE A 10 -5.93 -12.37 -4.93
C ILE A 10 -4.57 -11.88 -5.41
N LEU A 11 -4.50 -10.60 -5.78
CA LEU A 11 -3.23 -9.91 -6.01
C LEU A 11 -2.77 -9.22 -4.73
N ILE A 12 -1.57 -9.55 -4.25
CA ILE A 12 -0.93 -8.91 -3.11
C ILE A 12 0.09 -7.89 -3.63
N ILE A 13 0.00 -6.64 -3.15
CA ILE A 13 0.92 -5.56 -3.51
C ILE A 13 1.59 -5.02 -2.24
N PRO A 14 2.77 -5.54 -1.85
CA PRO A 14 3.50 -5.06 -0.69
C PRO A 14 4.29 -3.78 -0.98
N PHE A 15 4.41 -2.90 0.03
CA PHE A 15 5.40 -1.82 0.02
C PHE A 15 6.79 -2.39 0.38
N PRO A 16 7.87 -2.09 -0.39
CA PRO A 16 9.17 -2.74 -0.22
C PRO A 16 9.97 -2.19 0.96
N ALA A 17 9.48 -2.48 2.16
CA ALA A 17 10.11 -2.26 3.46
C ALA A 17 9.78 -3.45 4.37
N GLN A 18 10.73 -3.94 5.17
CA GLN A 18 10.57 -5.21 5.89
C GLN A 18 9.42 -5.17 6.91
N GLY A 19 9.25 -4.03 7.59
CA GLY A 19 8.13 -3.80 8.53
C GLY A 19 6.75 -3.81 7.86
N HIS A 20 6.69 -3.72 6.52
CA HIS A 20 5.47 -3.75 5.72
C HIS A 20 5.29 -5.11 5.04
N MET A 21 6.36 -5.62 4.41
CA MET A 21 6.34 -6.89 3.68
C MET A 21 6.05 -8.07 4.61
N LEU A 22 6.79 -8.21 5.72
CA LEU A 22 6.69 -9.42 6.53
C LEU A 22 5.29 -9.64 7.13
N PRO A 23 4.62 -8.63 7.72
CA PRO A 23 3.25 -8.80 8.21
C PRO A 23 2.23 -9.10 7.10
N LEU A 24 2.38 -8.48 5.92
CA LEU A 24 1.50 -8.77 4.79
C LEU A 24 1.74 -10.18 4.22
N LEU A 25 2.97 -10.67 4.24
CA LEU A 25 3.31 -12.04 3.87
C LEU A 25 2.74 -13.07 4.87
N ASP A 26 2.71 -12.74 6.16
CA ASP A 26 2.06 -13.57 7.18
C ASP A 26 0.54 -13.71 6.91
N LEU A 27 -0.14 -12.58 6.65
CA LEU A 27 -1.53 -12.60 6.19
C LEU A 27 -1.69 -13.42 4.89
N THR A 28 -0.78 -13.23 3.94
CA THR A 28 -0.77 -13.94 2.66
C THR A 28 -0.68 -15.45 2.87
N HIS A 29 0.14 -15.92 3.80
CA HIS A 29 0.24 -17.33 4.14
C HIS A 29 -1.11 -17.87 4.65
N HIS A 30 -1.74 -17.18 5.61
CA HIS A 30 -3.05 -17.57 6.13
C HIS A 30 -4.15 -17.59 5.06
N LEU A 31 -4.15 -16.63 4.13
CA LEU A 31 -5.09 -16.61 3.02
C LEU A 31 -4.90 -17.82 2.10
N ALA A 32 -3.65 -18.20 1.82
CA ALA A 32 -3.34 -19.36 0.98
C ALA A 32 -3.77 -20.68 1.62
N THR A 33 -3.64 -20.83 2.95
CA THR A 33 -4.10 -22.04 3.66
C THR A 33 -5.61 -22.21 3.65
N HIS A 34 -6.36 -21.13 3.36
CA HIS A 34 -7.81 -21.15 3.19
C HIS A 34 -8.26 -21.40 1.74
N GLY A 35 -7.34 -21.85 0.87
CA GLY A 35 -7.67 -22.27 -0.49
C GLY A 35 -7.76 -21.13 -1.51
N LEU A 36 -7.21 -19.96 -1.18
CA LEU A 36 -7.08 -18.87 -2.14
C LEU A 36 -5.82 -19.06 -3.00
N THR A 37 -5.97 -18.80 -4.30
CA THR A 37 -4.82 -18.59 -5.20
C THR A 37 -4.29 -17.19 -4.96
N ILE A 38 -2.98 -17.02 -4.88
CA ILE A 38 -2.38 -15.72 -4.58
C ILE A 38 -1.24 -15.44 -5.55
N THR A 39 -1.20 -14.22 -6.08
CA THR A 39 -0.03 -13.69 -6.76
C THR A 39 0.51 -12.50 -5.98
N ILE A 40 1.80 -12.50 -5.68
CA ILE A 40 2.50 -11.39 -5.02
C ILE A 40 3.24 -10.58 -6.07
N LEU A 41 2.87 -9.32 -6.25
CA LEU A 41 3.65 -8.37 -7.03
C LEU A 41 4.97 -8.08 -6.31
N VAL A 42 6.09 -8.22 -6.99
CA VAL A 42 7.41 -7.97 -6.42
C VAL A 42 8.37 -7.45 -7.48
N THR A 43 9.42 -6.76 -7.06
CA THR A 43 10.51 -6.35 -7.95
C THR A 43 11.75 -7.24 -7.75
N PRO A 44 12.70 -7.31 -8.72
CA PRO A 44 13.78 -8.28 -8.70
C PRO A 44 14.60 -8.30 -7.40
N LYS A 45 14.92 -7.14 -6.80
CA LYS A 45 15.71 -7.09 -5.56
C LYS A 45 14.90 -7.44 -4.30
N ASN A 46 13.57 -7.42 -4.40
CA ASN A 46 12.67 -7.80 -3.33
C ASN A 46 12.23 -9.28 -3.41
N LEU A 47 12.40 -9.94 -4.57
CA LEU A 47 12.04 -11.34 -4.77
C LEU A 47 12.64 -12.30 -3.72
N PRO A 48 13.93 -12.18 -3.32
CA PRO A 48 14.50 -13.06 -2.29
C PRO A 48 13.76 -13.04 -0.95
N ILE A 49 13.07 -11.93 -0.62
CA ILE A 49 12.31 -11.78 0.63
C ILE A 49 11.08 -12.72 0.63
N ILE A 50 10.49 -12.97 -0.53
CA ILE A 50 9.29 -13.81 -0.66
C ILE A 50 9.60 -15.28 -1.01
N ASN A 51 10.83 -15.61 -1.38
CA ASN A 51 11.22 -16.99 -1.70
C ASN A 51 10.80 -18.04 -0.64
N PRO A 52 10.88 -17.78 0.68
CA PRO A 52 10.43 -18.74 1.68
C PRO A 52 8.95 -19.09 1.55
N ILE A 53 8.07 -18.08 1.35
CA ILE A 53 6.63 -18.32 1.25
C ILE A 53 6.29 -19.07 -0.04
N LEU A 54 6.92 -18.69 -1.16
CA LEU A 54 6.78 -19.38 -2.45
C LEU A 54 7.17 -20.85 -2.37
N SER A 55 8.23 -21.17 -1.63
CA SER A 55 8.71 -22.55 -1.45
C SER A 55 7.79 -23.40 -0.58
N SER A 56 7.08 -22.75 0.36
CA SER A 56 6.22 -23.42 1.34
C SER A 56 4.78 -23.65 0.88
N SER A 57 4.33 -22.90 -0.14
CA SER A 57 2.91 -22.78 -0.48
C SER A 57 2.69 -22.83 -1.99
N PRO A 58 2.15 -23.93 -2.55
CA PRO A 58 2.01 -24.09 -4.00
C PRO A 58 0.98 -23.15 -4.64
N ASN A 59 0.06 -22.60 -3.84
CA ASN A 59 -0.98 -21.67 -4.30
C ASN A 59 -0.50 -20.20 -4.34
N ILE A 60 0.76 -19.95 -3.98
CA ILE A 60 1.34 -18.60 -3.98
C ILE A 60 2.35 -18.51 -5.12
N HIS A 61 2.14 -17.52 -5.97
CA HIS A 61 2.96 -17.23 -7.14
C HIS A 61 3.58 -15.84 -7.03
N SER A 62 4.72 -15.64 -7.70
CA SER A 62 5.32 -14.32 -7.84
C SER A 62 4.95 -13.71 -9.20
N PHE A 63 4.69 -12.42 -9.19
CA PHE A 63 4.60 -11.61 -10.39
C PHE A 63 5.73 -10.57 -10.33
N VAL A 64 6.80 -10.84 -11.06
CA VAL A 64 8.02 -10.04 -10.99
C VAL A 64 8.00 -8.99 -12.10
N LEU A 65 7.94 -7.72 -11.71
CA LEU A 65 8.05 -6.59 -12.64
C LEU A 65 9.32 -5.78 -12.37
N PRO A 66 10.00 -5.24 -13.40
CA PRO A 66 11.14 -4.36 -13.21
C PRO A 66 10.75 -3.13 -12.36
N PHE A 67 11.59 -2.75 -11.40
CA PHE A 67 11.35 -1.54 -10.61
C PHE A 67 11.45 -0.30 -11.52
N PRO A 68 10.40 0.55 -11.58
CA PRO A 68 10.44 1.73 -12.45
C PRO A 68 11.49 2.75 -12.00
N HIS A 69 12.07 3.48 -12.94
CA HIS A 69 13.03 4.53 -12.62
C HIS A 69 12.34 5.72 -11.93
N HIS A 70 13.04 6.35 -10.97
CA HIS A 70 12.64 7.62 -10.38
C HIS A 70 13.88 8.53 -10.23
N PRO A 71 13.84 9.81 -10.64
CA PRO A 71 15.01 10.70 -10.61
C PRO A 71 15.61 10.91 -9.21
N ALA A 72 14.78 10.83 -8.16
CA ALA A 72 15.21 10.97 -6.77
C ALA A 72 15.73 9.66 -6.12
N LEU A 73 15.75 8.54 -6.86
CA LEU A 73 16.26 7.27 -6.36
C LEU A 73 17.61 6.93 -7.01
N PRO A 74 18.62 6.52 -6.23
CA PRO A 74 19.85 6.00 -6.79
C PRO A 74 19.60 4.75 -7.66
N ALA A 75 20.47 4.54 -8.65
CA ALA A 75 20.36 3.40 -9.55
C ALA A 75 20.34 2.07 -8.78
N GLY A 76 19.33 1.24 -9.06
CA GLY A 76 19.15 -0.07 -8.46
C GLY A 76 18.60 -0.06 -7.03
N VAL A 77 18.17 1.07 -6.47
CA VAL A 77 17.42 1.06 -5.21
C VAL A 77 15.99 0.62 -5.48
N GLU A 78 15.54 -0.44 -4.81
CA GLU A 78 14.15 -0.95 -4.90
C GLU A 78 13.51 -1.19 -3.52
N ASN A 79 14.28 -1.07 -2.44
CA ASN A 79 13.83 -1.33 -1.07
C ASN A 79 14.25 -0.16 -0.15
N VAL A 80 13.39 0.17 0.80
CA VAL A 80 13.61 1.26 1.76
C VAL A 80 14.89 1.05 2.58
N LYS A 81 15.30 -0.19 2.87
CA LYS A 81 16.54 -0.45 3.62
C LYS A 81 17.79 0.14 2.97
N ASP A 82 17.78 0.31 1.64
CA ASP A 82 18.95 0.73 0.86
C ASP A 82 19.06 2.26 0.75
N ILE A 83 18.01 2.99 1.15
CA ILE A 83 17.90 4.45 1.00
C ILE A 83 17.35 5.17 2.24
N GLY A 84 16.81 4.43 3.21
CA GLY A 84 16.15 4.97 4.39
C GLY A 84 14.81 5.64 4.10
N ASN A 85 14.16 6.14 5.16
CA ASN A 85 12.79 6.65 5.11
C ASN A 85 12.59 7.84 4.16
N HIS A 86 13.65 8.55 3.78
CA HIS A 86 13.54 9.65 2.82
C HIS A 86 13.25 9.17 1.40
N GLY A 87 13.46 7.88 1.10
CA GLY A 87 13.13 7.28 -0.19
C GLY A 87 11.66 6.84 -0.32
N ASN A 88 10.88 6.84 0.77
CA ASN A 88 9.52 6.30 0.79
C ASN A 88 8.64 6.90 -0.31
N ILE A 89 8.61 8.23 -0.43
CA ILE A 89 7.78 8.96 -1.40
C ILE A 89 8.13 8.56 -2.83
N SER A 90 9.42 8.60 -3.16
CA SER A 90 9.92 8.28 -4.50
C SER A 90 9.73 6.79 -4.84
N ILE A 91 9.80 5.89 -3.86
CA ILE A 91 9.50 4.47 -4.06
C ILE A 91 8.01 4.27 -4.37
N VAL A 92 7.11 4.87 -3.59
CA VAL A 92 5.66 4.76 -3.86
C VAL A 92 5.33 5.32 -5.23
N LYS A 93 5.88 6.50 -5.57
CA LYS A 93 5.68 7.13 -6.88
C LYS A 93 6.20 6.28 -8.02
N SER A 94 7.38 5.68 -7.85
CA SER A 94 7.94 4.73 -8.80
C SER A 94 7.01 3.53 -9.03
N LEU A 95 6.55 2.89 -7.96
CA LEU A 95 5.68 1.71 -8.04
C LEU A 95 4.33 2.02 -8.70
N ALA A 96 3.82 3.25 -8.60
CA ALA A 96 2.61 3.67 -9.32
C ALA A 96 2.74 3.56 -10.85
N ASN A 97 3.96 3.61 -11.39
CA ASN A 97 4.21 3.41 -12.82
C ASN A 97 4.07 1.95 -13.28
N LEU A 98 3.84 1.01 -12.34
CA LEU A 98 3.53 -0.39 -12.65
C LEU A 98 2.06 -0.62 -13.06
N GLN A 99 1.20 0.40 -13.02
CA GLN A 99 -0.23 0.24 -13.36
C GLN A 99 -0.46 -0.42 -14.72
N THR A 100 0.21 0.07 -15.78
CA THR A 100 0.04 -0.46 -17.14
C THR A 100 0.40 -1.93 -17.25
N PRO A 101 1.62 -2.38 -16.87
CA PRO A 101 1.96 -3.80 -16.95
C PRO A 101 1.08 -4.70 -16.05
N ILE A 102 0.58 -4.18 -14.92
CA ILE A 102 -0.39 -4.92 -14.10
C ILE A 102 -1.72 -5.13 -14.83
N ILE A 103 -2.23 -4.10 -15.52
CA ILE A 103 -3.47 -4.18 -16.30
C ILE A 103 -3.31 -5.15 -17.48
N GLU A 104 -2.18 -5.09 -18.18
CA GLU A 104 -1.88 -6.00 -19.29
C GLU A 104 -1.80 -7.46 -18.82
N TRP A 105 -1.10 -7.71 -17.71
CA TRP A 105 -1.05 -9.01 -17.07
C TRP A 105 -2.44 -9.49 -16.64
N PHE A 106 -3.22 -8.64 -15.99
CA PHE A 106 -4.59 -8.96 -15.56
C PHE A 106 -5.47 -9.40 -16.73
N ASN A 107 -5.48 -8.65 -17.83
CA ASN A 107 -6.33 -8.92 -18.99
C ASN A 107 -5.93 -10.19 -19.74
N SER A 108 -4.67 -10.62 -19.63
CA SER A 108 -4.15 -11.84 -20.27
C SER A 108 -4.15 -13.06 -19.35
N HIS A 109 -4.39 -12.89 -18.05
CA HIS A 109 -4.33 -13.98 -17.08
C HIS A 109 -5.51 -14.94 -17.23
N SER A 110 -5.24 -16.25 -17.25
CA SER A 110 -6.29 -17.27 -17.43
C SER A 110 -7.25 -17.37 -16.23
N ASN A 111 -6.82 -16.90 -15.06
CA ASN A 111 -7.63 -16.75 -13.84
C ASN A 111 -7.33 -15.38 -13.22
N PRO A 112 -7.87 -14.27 -13.71
CA PRO A 112 -7.49 -12.94 -13.23
C PRO A 112 -7.89 -12.76 -11.74
N PRO A 113 -7.16 -11.94 -10.97
CA PRO A 113 -7.53 -11.63 -9.60
C PRO A 113 -8.95 -11.07 -9.45
N VAL A 114 -9.63 -11.39 -8.36
CA VAL A 114 -10.95 -10.85 -8.02
C VAL A 114 -10.88 -9.71 -6.99
N ALA A 115 -9.73 -9.55 -6.33
CA ALA A 115 -9.45 -8.43 -5.44
C ALA A 115 -7.94 -8.18 -5.30
N ILE A 116 -7.60 -6.99 -4.80
CA ILE A 116 -6.25 -6.56 -4.45
C ILE A 116 -6.16 -6.40 -2.93
N ILE A 117 -5.14 -6.97 -2.30
CA ILE A 117 -4.74 -6.58 -0.94
C ILE A 117 -3.40 -5.87 -1.06
N TYR A 118 -3.30 -4.67 -0.49
CA TYR A 118 -2.14 -3.81 -0.70
C TYR A 118 -1.73 -3.09 0.58
N ASP A 119 -0.45 -2.75 0.69
CA ASP A 119 0.04 -1.96 1.81
C ASP A 119 -0.46 -0.50 1.73
N PHE A 120 -0.84 0.08 2.86
CA PHE A 120 -1.41 1.43 2.94
C PHE A 120 -0.56 2.55 2.32
N PHE A 121 0.76 2.38 2.15
CA PHE A 121 1.57 3.36 1.41
C PHE A 121 1.18 3.44 -0.08
N LEU A 122 0.53 2.42 -0.62
CA LEU A 122 0.24 2.27 -2.05
C LEU A 122 -1.20 2.68 -2.40
N GLY A 123 -1.65 3.84 -1.90
CA GLY A 123 -2.99 4.37 -2.16
C GLY A 123 -3.32 4.58 -3.66
N TRP A 124 -2.28 4.67 -4.51
CA TRP A 124 -2.44 4.70 -5.97
C TRP A 124 -3.17 3.48 -6.55
N THR A 125 -3.20 2.37 -5.81
CA THR A 125 -3.96 1.17 -6.19
C THR A 125 -5.46 1.42 -6.30
N GLN A 126 -5.99 2.53 -5.78
CA GLN A 126 -7.36 3.00 -6.05
C GLN A 126 -7.63 3.19 -7.54
N HIS A 127 -6.71 3.83 -8.28
CA HIS A 127 -6.89 4.02 -9.72
C HIS A 127 -6.76 2.69 -10.48
N LEU A 128 -5.87 1.82 -10.01
CA LEU A 128 -5.70 0.48 -10.56
C LEU A 128 -6.99 -0.33 -10.40
N SER A 129 -7.53 -0.43 -9.19
CA SER A 129 -8.74 -1.22 -8.89
C SER A 129 -9.95 -0.73 -9.68
N ASN A 130 -10.09 0.59 -9.84
CA ASN A 130 -11.17 1.18 -10.64
C ASN A 130 -11.07 0.80 -12.12
N LYS A 131 -9.86 0.77 -12.69
CA LYS A 131 -9.63 0.34 -14.08
C LYS A 131 -9.88 -1.16 -14.27
N LEU A 132 -9.55 -1.96 -13.27
CA LEU A 132 -9.74 -3.41 -13.29
C LEU A 132 -11.18 -3.83 -12.94
N GLY A 133 -11.96 -2.95 -12.31
CA GLY A 133 -13.32 -3.26 -11.85
C GLY A 133 -13.37 -4.26 -10.70
N ILE A 134 -12.33 -4.30 -9.84
CA ILE A 134 -12.23 -5.25 -8.72
C ILE A 134 -12.09 -4.53 -7.37
N HIS A 135 -12.38 -5.26 -6.29
CA HIS A 135 -12.24 -4.72 -4.94
C HIS A 135 -10.78 -4.52 -4.54
N ARG A 136 -10.53 -3.54 -3.67
CA ARG A 136 -9.24 -3.35 -3.00
C ARG A 136 -9.43 -3.35 -1.49
N ILE A 137 -8.49 -3.95 -0.77
CA ILE A 137 -8.49 -4.07 0.69
C ILE A 137 -7.15 -3.49 1.16
N CYS A 138 -7.22 -2.42 1.95
CA CYS A 138 -6.04 -1.79 2.52
C CYS A 138 -5.52 -2.63 3.69
N PHE A 139 -4.22 -2.93 3.68
CA PHE A 139 -3.53 -3.57 4.79
C PHE A 139 -2.68 -2.54 5.54
N PHE A 140 -2.98 -2.38 6.83
CA PHE A 140 -2.22 -1.52 7.73
C PHE A 140 -1.25 -2.36 8.56
N SER A 141 0.03 -2.32 8.22
CA SER A 141 1.13 -2.96 8.95
C SER A 141 1.53 -2.22 10.24
N SER A 142 0.78 -1.18 10.61
CA SER A 142 1.04 -0.29 11.75
C SER A 142 -0.16 -0.26 12.70
N GLY A 143 0.07 0.11 13.96
CA GLY A 143 -0.99 0.22 14.96
C GLY A 143 -2.06 1.26 14.60
N ALA A 144 -3.31 0.97 14.93
CA ALA A 144 -4.47 1.81 14.62
C ALA A 144 -4.28 3.27 15.05
N PHE A 145 -3.72 3.50 16.25
CA PHE A 145 -3.46 4.86 16.74
C PHE A 145 -2.57 5.69 15.81
N LEU A 146 -1.47 5.10 15.33
CA LEU A 146 -0.57 5.78 14.38
C LEU A 146 -1.29 6.08 13.07
N ILE A 147 -2.09 5.14 12.57
CA ILE A 147 -2.86 5.33 11.33
C ILE A 147 -3.90 6.44 11.50
N SER A 148 -4.59 6.52 12.63
CA SER A 148 -5.57 7.58 12.89
C SER A 148 -4.91 8.97 13.00
N VAL A 149 -3.75 9.07 13.68
CA VAL A 149 -2.94 10.30 13.75
C VAL A 149 -2.46 10.70 12.35
N LEU A 150 -1.98 9.73 11.56
CA LEU A 150 -1.49 9.98 10.21
C LEU A 150 -2.61 10.44 9.29
N GLY A 151 -3.77 9.76 9.31
CA GLY A 151 -4.95 10.10 8.52
C GLY A 151 -5.44 11.51 8.81
N TYR A 152 -5.61 11.86 10.09
CA TYR A 152 -5.95 13.22 10.49
C TYR A 152 -4.92 14.24 9.97
N ALA A 153 -3.63 13.95 10.14
CA ALA A 153 -2.57 14.87 9.71
C ALA A 153 -2.53 15.06 8.20
N MET A 154 -2.80 14.01 7.41
CA MET A 154 -2.85 14.11 5.95
C MET A 154 -4.05 14.94 5.47
N ARG A 155 -5.24 14.75 6.06
CA ARG A 155 -6.43 15.55 5.74
C ARG A 155 -6.26 17.04 6.11
N ASN A 156 -5.46 17.32 7.13
CA ASN A 156 -5.28 18.66 7.68
C ASN A 156 -3.85 19.20 7.51
N ILE A 157 -3.10 18.72 6.50
CA ILE A 157 -1.65 18.88 6.43
C ILE A 157 -1.18 20.35 6.49
N SER A 158 -1.91 21.27 5.85
CA SER A 158 -1.60 22.71 5.90
C SER A 158 -1.75 23.30 7.30
N SER A 159 -2.79 22.90 8.05
CA SER A 159 -3.00 23.34 9.43
C SER A 159 -1.95 22.73 10.37
N VAL A 160 -1.72 21.42 10.26
CA VAL A 160 -0.74 20.70 11.10
C VAL A 160 0.66 21.25 10.90
N ARG A 161 1.05 21.63 9.69
CA ARG A 161 2.38 22.21 9.42
C ARG A 161 2.55 23.65 9.87
N SER A 162 1.49 24.45 9.83
CA SER A 162 1.56 25.85 10.29
C SER A 162 1.68 25.94 11.81
N ASN A 163 1.18 24.94 12.54
CA ASN A 163 1.32 24.83 13.99
C ASN A 163 2.54 24.01 14.40
N LYS A 164 3.65 24.69 14.73
CA LYS A 164 4.91 24.04 15.15
C LYS A 164 5.03 23.82 16.66
N THR A 165 4.03 24.17 17.46
CA THR A 165 4.12 24.03 18.93
C THR A 165 3.42 22.77 19.40
N MET A 166 2.11 22.65 19.15
CA MET A 166 1.30 21.53 19.64
C MET A 166 0.11 21.31 18.71
N THR A 167 0.03 20.15 18.08
CA THR A 167 -1.13 19.76 17.27
C THR A 167 -2.10 18.97 18.13
N VAL A 168 -3.36 19.40 18.16
CA VAL A 168 -4.45 18.67 18.84
C VAL A 168 -5.26 17.92 17.79
N PHE A 169 -5.49 16.63 18.02
CA PHE A 169 -6.19 15.74 17.09
C PHE A 169 -7.66 15.61 17.51
N HIS A 170 -8.45 16.66 17.25
CA HIS A 170 -9.81 16.80 17.77
C HIS A 170 -10.78 15.68 17.36
N ASP A 171 -10.55 15.03 16.22
CA ASP A 171 -11.42 13.95 15.71
C ASP A 171 -11.07 12.58 16.31
N LEU A 172 -10.01 12.48 17.12
CA LEU A 172 -9.59 11.24 17.76
C LEU A 172 -10.14 11.16 19.20
N PRO A 173 -10.44 9.94 19.69
CA PRO A 173 -10.86 9.73 21.08
C PRO A 173 -9.90 10.41 22.05
N ASP A 174 -10.46 11.13 23.04
CA ASP A 174 -9.74 11.91 24.05
C ASP A 174 -8.87 13.07 23.51
N SER A 175 -8.99 13.41 22.22
CA SER A 175 -8.31 14.55 21.59
C SER A 175 -6.82 14.66 21.96
N PRO A 176 -6.01 13.62 21.69
CA PRO A 176 -4.60 13.62 22.05
C PRO A 176 -3.89 14.79 21.38
N SER A 177 -2.80 15.25 22.01
CA SER A 177 -1.99 16.33 21.47
C SER A 177 -0.51 15.96 21.49
N PHE A 178 0.19 16.42 20.45
CA PHE A 178 1.60 16.11 20.25
C PHE A 178 2.37 17.35 19.83
N ALA A 179 3.56 17.52 20.41
CA ALA A 179 4.54 18.48 19.92
C ALA A 179 4.96 18.10 18.49
N TRP A 180 5.37 19.11 17.71
CA TRP A 180 5.73 18.92 16.31
C TRP A 180 6.77 17.81 16.12
N GLU A 181 7.79 17.75 16.96
CA GLU A 181 8.85 16.74 16.94
C GLU A 181 8.39 15.29 17.17
N HIS A 182 7.24 15.10 17.84
CA HIS A 182 6.65 13.80 18.10
C HIS A 182 5.72 13.32 16.98
N LEU A 183 5.42 14.17 16.00
CA LEU A 183 4.61 13.79 14.85
C LEU A 183 5.35 12.79 13.94
N PRO A 184 4.62 11.93 13.23
CA PRO A 184 5.20 10.96 12.31
C PRO A 184 6.16 11.63 11.32
N SER A 185 7.29 10.99 11.05
CA SER A 185 8.32 11.56 10.15
C SER A 185 7.77 11.88 8.76
N LEU A 186 6.76 11.14 8.29
CA LEU A 186 6.08 11.37 7.03
C LEU A 186 5.39 12.75 6.99
N VAL A 187 4.70 13.12 8.08
CA VAL A 187 4.05 14.44 8.23
C VAL A 187 5.11 15.54 8.29
N ARG A 188 6.19 15.30 9.05
CA ARG A 188 7.26 16.30 9.23
C ARG A 188 8.10 16.53 7.96
N ALA A 189 8.21 15.51 7.12
CA ALA A 189 8.96 15.57 5.86
C ALA A 189 8.16 16.12 4.68
N TYR A 190 6.85 16.33 4.84
CA TYR A 190 5.97 16.83 3.76
C TYR A 190 6.49 18.15 3.17
N LYS A 191 6.45 18.22 1.84
CA LYS A 191 6.80 19.41 1.05
C LYS A 191 5.55 19.90 0.33
N GLU A 192 5.15 21.13 0.66
CA GLU A 192 4.04 21.80 0.00
C GLU A 192 4.38 22.08 -1.46
N SER A 193 3.40 21.90 -2.34
CA SER A 193 3.54 22.07 -3.79
C SER A 193 4.53 21.11 -4.47
N ASP A 194 4.95 20.05 -3.78
CA ASP A 194 5.69 18.95 -4.40
C ASP A 194 4.69 17.90 -4.91
N PRO A 195 4.66 17.63 -6.23
CA PRO A 195 3.64 16.77 -6.84
C PRO A 195 3.72 15.31 -6.37
N ASP A 196 4.89 14.84 -5.93
CA ASP A 196 5.01 13.50 -5.38
C ASP A 196 4.39 13.45 -3.97
N TRP A 197 4.50 14.52 -3.20
CA TRP A 197 3.86 14.59 -1.89
C TRP A 197 2.35 14.74 -1.97
N GLU A 198 1.83 15.56 -2.89
CA GLU A 198 0.39 15.68 -3.15
C GLU A 198 -0.21 14.32 -3.54
N PHE A 199 0.46 13.59 -4.44
CA PHE A 199 0.07 12.24 -4.84
C PHE A 199 -0.04 11.27 -3.66
N ILE A 200 0.83 11.41 -2.65
CA ILE A 200 0.87 10.53 -1.48
C ILE A 200 -0.24 10.90 -0.49
N VAL A 201 -0.47 12.21 -0.27
CA VAL A 201 -1.59 12.69 0.53
C VAL A 201 -2.92 12.19 -0.05
N ASP A 202 -3.12 12.36 -1.36
CA ASP A 202 -4.31 11.86 -2.05
C ASP A 202 -4.47 10.34 -1.92
N GLY A 203 -3.36 9.60 -2.03
CA GLY A 203 -3.35 8.15 -1.81
C GLY A 203 -3.76 7.76 -0.39
N HIS A 204 -3.28 8.47 0.63
CA HIS A 204 -3.68 8.23 2.02
C HIS A 204 -5.15 8.54 2.26
N ILE A 205 -5.66 9.65 1.73
CA ILE A 205 -7.08 10.02 1.82
C ILE A 205 -7.94 8.97 1.12
N ALA A 206 -7.50 8.46 -0.03
CA ALA A 206 -8.21 7.41 -0.75
C ALA A 206 -8.33 6.10 0.06
N ASN A 207 -7.33 5.73 0.85
CA ASN A 207 -7.39 4.52 1.68
C ASN A 207 -8.55 4.56 2.67
N GLU A 208 -8.89 5.74 3.20
CA GLU A 208 -9.98 5.91 4.17
C GLU A 208 -11.36 5.95 3.48
N SER A 209 -11.45 6.54 2.29
CA SER A 209 -12.73 6.68 1.57
C SER A 209 -13.25 5.35 1.00
N SER A 210 -12.38 4.39 0.70
CA SER A 210 -12.80 3.04 0.31
C SER A 210 -13.48 2.25 1.40
N GLU A 211 -13.24 2.57 2.67
CA GLU A 211 -13.86 1.88 3.79
C GLU A 211 -15.27 2.42 4.05
N LEU A 212 -15.51 3.69 3.73
CA LEU A 212 -16.80 4.37 3.86
C LEU A 212 -17.73 4.17 2.64
N GLY A 213 -17.25 3.57 1.56
CA GLY A 213 -18.08 3.13 0.43
C GLY A 213 -18.88 1.84 0.70
N LEU A 214 -18.65 1.20 1.85
CA LEU A 214 -19.60 0.24 2.43
C LEU A 214 -20.69 1.07 3.11
N GLY A 215 -21.86 1.10 2.49
CA GLY A 215 -23.01 1.86 2.96
C GLY A 215 -23.28 1.67 4.46
N CYS A 216 -23.01 2.72 5.23
CA CYS A 216 -23.67 3.02 6.48
C CYS A 216 -25.00 3.77 6.22
N GLU A 217 -25.72 3.38 5.18
CA GLU A 217 -27.14 3.68 5.02
C GLU A 217 -27.88 2.34 5.15
N HIS A 218 -28.58 2.17 6.27
CA HIS A 218 -29.32 0.97 6.71
C HIS A 218 -28.55 -0.04 7.58
N PHE A 219 -28.31 0.35 8.85
CA PHE A 219 -28.83 -0.38 10.00
C PHE A 219 -29.32 0.62 11.05
#